data_AF-A0A923Z965-F1
#
_entry.id   AF-A0A923Z965-F1
#
_cell.length_a   1.000
_cell.length_b   1.000
_cell.length_c   1.000
_cell.angle_alpha   90.00
_cell.angle_beta   90.00
_cell.angle_gamma   90.00
#
_symmetry.space_group_name_H-M   'P 1'
#
loop_
_entity.id
_entity.type
_entity.pdbx_description
1 polymer ?
#
loop_
_entity_poly.entity_id
_entity_poly.type
_entity_poly.pdbx_seq_one_letter_code
_entity_poly.pdbx_strand_id
1 'polypeptide(L)'
;MPRLPLAASILASLILVACGGSEPSANTTAPSPAPVLAALIATGTSADLTILETTDLHTNIRSYDYFKLAENSSIGFERTATLIKAARAESKNTMLFDNGDTIQGTS
;
A
#
# COMPACT_ATOMS: atom_id res chain seq x y z
N MET A 1 -48.85 5.40 -0.20
CA MET A 1 -48.75 6.43 -1.26
C MET A 1 -47.56 7.34 -0.99
N PRO A 2 -46.40 7.15 -1.63
CA PRO A 2 -45.34 8.14 -1.65
C PRO A 2 -45.46 9.03 -2.90
N ARG A 3 -45.20 10.33 -2.72
CA ARG A 3 -45.31 11.37 -3.75
C ARG A 3 -43.90 11.67 -4.31
N LEU A 4 -43.71 11.54 -5.62
CA LEU A 4 -42.63 12.18 -6.43
C LEU A 4 -43.02 13.68 -6.65
N PRO A 5 -42.16 14.63 -7.09
CA PRO A 5 -41.18 14.47 -8.18
C PRO A 5 -39.87 15.34 -8.16
N LEU A 6 -39.03 15.05 -9.17
CA LEU A 6 -38.24 15.99 -9.99
C LEU A 6 -36.98 16.67 -9.39
N ALA A 7 -35.78 16.30 -9.89
CA ALA A 7 -34.79 17.28 -10.35
C ALA A 7 -33.64 16.63 -11.17
N ALA A 8 -33.59 17.03 -12.44
CA ALA A 8 -32.41 17.34 -13.27
C ALA A 8 -31.32 16.26 -13.48
N SER A 9 -31.41 15.63 -14.66
CA SER A 9 -30.28 15.06 -15.40
C SER A 9 -29.29 16.15 -15.83
N ILE A 10 -27.99 15.94 -15.63
CA ILE A 10 -26.95 16.60 -16.44
C ILE A 10 -26.03 15.51 -17.00
N LEU A 11 -26.19 15.27 -18.29
CA LEU A 11 -25.37 14.44 -19.16
C LEU A 11 -24.06 15.21 -19.42
N ALA A 12 -22.94 14.73 -18.88
CA ALA A 12 -21.64 15.32 -19.18
C ALA A 12 -21.12 14.72 -20.50
N SER A 13 -21.31 15.46 -21.60
CA SER A 13 -20.84 15.12 -22.94
C SER A 13 -19.32 15.16 -23.02
N LEU A 14 -18.73 14.05 -23.47
CA LEU A 14 -17.31 13.90 -23.79
C LEU A 14 -17.02 14.66 -25.10
N ILE A 15 -16.24 15.75 -25.06
CA ILE A 15 -15.77 16.43 -26.28
C ILE A 15 -14.33 15.99 -26.52
N LEU A 16 -14.15 15.10 -27.50
CA LEU A 16 -12.86 14.74 -28.06
C LEU A 16 -12.48 15.78 -29.13
N VAL A 17 -11.54 16.67 -28.82
CA VAL A 17 -10.96 17.58 -29.81
C VAL A 17 -9.83 16.85 -30.53
N ALA A 18 -10.09 16.41 -31.75
CA ALA A 18 -9.08 15.97 -32.70
C ALA A 18 -8.77 17.15 -33.64
N CYS A 19 -7.62 17.81 -33.46
CA CYS A 19 -7.13 18.78 -34.43
C CYS A 19 -6.25 18.05 -35.45
N GLY A 20 -6.82 17.75 -36.62
CA GLY A 20 -6.08 17.45 -37.83
C GLY A 20 -5.65 18.76 -38.50
N GLY A 21 -4.34 18.94 -38.67
CA GLY A 21 -3.74 20.03 -39.43
C GLY A 21 -2.55 19.48 -40.21
N SER A 22 -2.73 19.30 -41.50
CA SER A 22 -1.70 18.94 -42.46
C SER A 22 -1.00 20.21 -42.98
N GLU A 23 0.31 20.33 -42.76
CA GLU A 23 1.18 21.21 -43.55
C GLU A 23 2.55 20.54 -43.83
N PRO A 24 3.21 20.85 -44.96
CA PRO A 24 4.38 20.14 -45.43
C PRO A 24 5.72 20.74 -44.94
N SER A 25 6.74 19.89 -44.96
CA SER A 25 8.15 20.21 -45.23
C SER A 25 9.02 20.83 -44.12
N ALA A 26 9.89 19.96 -43.62
CA ALA A 26 11.32 20.16 -43.34
C ALA A 26 11.77 21.15 -42.23
N ASN A 27 12.30 20.50 -41.18
CA ASN A 27 13.46 20.91 -40.38
C ASN A 27 13.23 21.95 -39.27
N THR A 28 12.99 21.45 -38.05
CA THR A 28 13.70 21.90 -36.84
C THR A 28 13.37 20.94 -35.68
N THR A 29 14.41 20.30 -35.15
CA THR A 29 14.56 19.74 -33.78
C THR A 29 13.28 19.52 -32.98
N ALA A 30 12.88 18.25 -32.85
CA ALA A 30 11.84 17.82 -31.92
C ALA A 30 12.14 18.31 -30.48
N PRO A 31 11.20 18.98 -29.79
CA PRO A 31 11.30 19.11 -28.35
C PRO A 31 11.14 17.69 -27.77
N SER A 32 12.21 17.20 -27.15
CA SER A 32 12.12 16.05 -26.24
C SER A 32 10.97 16.30 -25.27
N PRO A 33 10.05 15.35 -25.04
CA PRO A 33 9.03 15.53 -24.02
C PRO A 33 9.73 15.77 -22.69
N ALA A 34 9.26 16.82 -22.00
CA ALA A 34 9.65 17.26 -20.68
C ALA A 34 9.76 16.09 -19.67
N PRO A 35 10.54 16.25 -18.57
CA PRO A 35 10.78 15.19 -17.61
C PRO A 35 9.46 14.70 -17.02
N VAL A 36 9.30 13.38 -17.01
CA VAL A 36 8.17 12.71 -16.38
C VAL A 36 8.27 12.92 -14.88
N LEU A 37 7.55 13.94 -14.39
CA LEU A 37 7.07 14.12 -13.02
C LEU A 37 8.09 13.81 -11.90
N ALA A 38 9.15 14.61 -11.81
CA ALA A 38 9.82 14.78 -10.52
C ALA A 38 8.83 15.48 -9.59
N ALA A 39 8.23 14.72 -8.67
CA ALA A 39 7.32 15.27 -7.66
C ALA A 39 8.05 16.39 -6.90
N LEU A 40 7.55 17.62 -7.05
CA LEU A 40 8.01 18.76 -6.29
C LEU A 40 7.54 18.57 -4.84
N ILE A 41 8.37 17.97 -4.00
CA ILE A 41 8.09 17.90 -2.55
C ILE A 41 8.23 19.32 -2.00
N ALA A 42 7.11 19.90 -1.59
CA ALA A 42 7.08 21.27 -1.07
C ALA A 42 7.87 21.37 0.24
N THR A 43 8.50 22.51 0.48
CA THR A 43 9.17 22.81 1.75
C THR A 43 8.20 22.65 2.92
N GLY A 44 8.59 21.90 3.94
CA GLY A 44 7.73 21.58 5.09
C GLY A 44 6.83 20.36 4.90
N THR A 45 6.96 19.61 3.80
CA THR A 45 6.30 18.30 3.67
C THR A 45 6.83 17.35 4.74
N SER A 46 5.92 16.71 5.48
CA SER A 46 6.21 15.69 6.48
C SER A 46 5.38 14.44 6.21
N ALA A 47 5.85 13.29 6.71
CA ALA A 47 5.11 12.04 6.70
C ALA A 47 5.33 11.30 8.02
N ASP A 48 4.25 10.77 8.58
CA ASP A 48 4.33 9.85 9.71
C ASP A 48 4.63 8.44 9.20
N LEU A 49 5.57 7.77 9.84
CA LEU A 49 5.98 6.39 9.53
C LEU A 49 5.94 5.55 10.80
N THR A 50 5.26 4.41 10.74
CA THR A 50 5.28 3.40 11.79
C THR A 50 6.22 2.26 11.41
N ILE A 51 7.12 1.91 12.34
CA ILE A 51 8.02 0.76 12.21
C ILE A 51 7.57 -0.30 13.20
N LEU A 52 7.33 -1.51 12.68
CA LEU A 52 7.01 -2.71 13.44
C LEU A 52 8.18 -3.69 13.32
N GLU A 53 8.35 -4.53 14.33
CA GLU A 53 9.46 -5.48 14.40
C GLU A 53 9.00 -6.82 14.99
N THR A 54 9.55 -7.92 14.48
CA THR A 54 9.64 -9.22 15.15
C THR A 54 11.09 -9.59 15.41
N THR A 55 11.34 -10.40 16.42
CA THR A 55 12.67 -10.92 16.77
C THR A 55 12.54 -12.31 17.37
N ASP A 56 13.58 -13.13 17.24
CA ASP A 56 13.73 -14.43 17.93
C ASP A 56 12.52 -15.35 17.72
N LEU A 57 11.98 -15.37 16.50
CA LEU A 57 10.81 -16.20 16.21
C LEU A 57 11.11 -17.69 16.41
N HIS A 58 12.36 -18.12 16.15
CA HIS A 58 12.81 -19.50 16.37
C HIS A 58 11.87 -20.55 15.76
N THR A 59 11.25 -20.25 14.61
CA THR A 59 10.27 -21.11 13.93
C THR A 59 8.99 -21.40 14.75
N ASN A 60 8.69 -20.59 15.77
CA ASN A 60 7.43 -20.65 16.53
C ASN A 60 6.27 -20.05 15.72
N ILE A 61 5.89 -20.70 14.61
CA ILE A 61 4.86 -20.21 13.69
C ILE A 61 3.44 -20.47 14.22
N ARG A 62 3.28 -21.50 15.05
CA ARG A 62 2.02 -21.92 15.65
C ARG A 62 2.08 -21.85 17.18
N SER A 63 0.94 -21.62 17.82
CA SER A 63 0.71 -21.73 19.25
C SER A 63 0.66 -23.18 19.73
N TYR A 64 1.74 -23.92 19.47
CA TYR A 64 1.84 -25.34 19.75
C TYR A 64 3.24 -25.69 20.26
N ASP A 65 3.30 -26.40 21.38
CA ASP A 65 4.51 -26.96 21.97
C ASP A 65 4.68 -28.40 21.46
N TYR A 66 5.58 -28.57 20.50
CA TYR A 66 5.85 -29.85 19.86
C TYR A 66 6.53 -30.87 20.78
N PHE A 67 7.19 -30.43 21.86
CA PHE A 67 7.77 -31.34 22.85
C PHE A 67 6.69 -31.95 23.74
N LYS A 68 5.69 -31.16 24.12
CA LYS A 68 4.58 -31.60 24.96
C LYS A 68 3.40 -32.17 24.18
N LEU A 69 3.43 -32.01 22.85
CA LEU A 69 2.32 -32.36 21.97
C LEU A 69 1.01 -31.68 22.39
N ALA A 70 1.08 -30.40 22.75
CA ALA A 70 -0.03 -29.64 23.29
C ALA A 70 -0.06 -28.19 22.80
N GLU A 71 -1.24 -27.58 22.83
CA GLU A 71 -1.38 -26.15 22.54
C GLU A 71 -0.64 -25.29 23.58
N ASN A 72 -0.04 -24.19 23.10
CA ASN A 72 0.63 -23.21 23.94
C ASN A 72 0.34 -21.81 23.43
N SER A 73 -0.59 -21.12 24.11
CA SER A 73 -1.03 -19.77 23.75
C SER A 73 -0.01 -18.66 24.04
N SER A 74 1.11 -18.99 24.68
CA SER A 74 2.18 -18.03 25.01
C SER A 74 3.19 -17.85 23.88
N ILE A 75 3.14 -18.67 22.84
CA ILE A 75 3.98 -18.60 21.63
C ILE A 75 3.13 -18.54 20.36
N GLY A 76 3.76 -18.24 19.23
CA GLY A 76 3.13 -18.33 17.91
C GLY A 76 3.12 -17.02 17.13
N PHE A 77 3.78 -17.02 15.97
CA PHE A 77 3.78 -15.90 15.03
C PHE A 77 2.38 -15.62 14.46
N GLU A 78 1.50 -16.62 14.37
CA GLU A 78 0.13 -16.40 13.91
C GLU A 78 -0.66 -15.47 14.86
N ARG A 79 -0.33 -15.48 16.15
CA ARG A 79 -0.91 -14.56 17.14
C ARG A 79 -0.33 -13.18 16.96
N THR A 80 1.00 -13.06 16.88
CA THR A 80 1.68 -11.78 16.61
C THR A 80 1.20 -11.15 15.30
N ALA A 81 0.90 -11.95 14.27
CA ALA A 81 0.34 -11.49 13.02
C ALA A 81 -1.02 -10.77 13.18
N THR A 82 -1.83 -11.15 14.18
CA THR A 82 -3.08 -10.42 14.48
C THR A 82 -2.79 -9.02 15.03
N LEU A 83 -1.75 -8.87 15.86
CA LEU A 83 -1.31 -7.58 16.38
C LEU A 83 -0.69 -6.72 15.29
N ILE A 84 0.14 -7.30 14.42
CA ILE A 84 0.70 -6.63 13.23
C ILE A 84 -0.43 -6.11 12.34
N LYS A 85 -1.48 -6.90 12.12
CA LYS A 85 -2.64 -6.49 11.34
C LYS A 85 -3.40 -5.33 11.98
N ALA A 86 -3.58 -5.35 13.30
CA ALA A 86 -4.21 -4.25 14.04
C ALA A 86 -3.36 -2.97 13.95
N ALA A 87 -2.06 -3.05 14.21
CA ALA A 87 -1.14 -1.91 14.14
C ALA A 87 -1.08 -1.30 12.73
N ARG A 88 -1.09 -2.13 11.67
CA ARG A 88 -1.19 -1.64 10.28
C ARG A 88 -2.52 -0.98 9.94
N ALA A 89 -3.57 -1.20 10.72
CA ALA A 89 -4.84 -0.49 10.55
C ALA A 89 -4.83 0.89 11.24
N GLU A 90 -3.94 1.12 12.20
CA GLU A 90 -3.79 2.40 12.91
C GLU A 90 -3.02 3.45 12.09
N SER A 91 -2.08 3.00 11.24
CA SER A 91 -1.22 3.87 10.44
C SER A 91 -1.20 3.48 8.96
N LYS A 92 -1.33 4.48 8.07
CA LYS A 92 -1.27 4.24 6.61
C LYS A 92 0.14 3.84 6.13
N ASN A 93 1.18 4.45 6.70
CA ASN A 93 2.56 4.20 6.32
C ASN A 93 3.20 3.31 7.38
N THR A 94 3.30 2.01 7.09
CA THR A 94 3.88 1.05 8.02
C THR A 94 4.89 0.16 7.33
N MET A 95 6.03 -0.06 7.99
CA MET A 95 7.03 -1.04 7.60
C MET A 95 7.17 -2.09 8.70
N LEU A 96 7.41 -3.34 8.32
CA LEU A 96 7.63 -4.44 9.26
C LEU A 96 8.99 -5.06 8.95
N PHE A 97 9.80 -5.24 9.99
CA PHE A 97 11.11 -5.86 9.92
C PHE A 97 11.15 -7.10 10.81
N ASP A 98 12.07 -8.00 10.50
CA ASP A 98 12.40 -9.15 11.35
C ASP A 98 13.90 -9.07 11.70
N ASN A 99 14.21 -9.17 12.99
CA ASN A 99 15.56 -8.97 13.53
C ASN A 99 16.40 -10.26 13.57
N GLY A 100 15.89 -11.36 13.01
CA GLY A 100 16.65 -12.60 12.86
C GLY A 100 16.27 -13.70 13.84
N ASP A 101 17.08 -14.77 13.86
CA ASP A 101 16.83 -16.02 14.58
C ASP A 101 15.47 -16.68 14.27
N THR A 102 14.98 -16.45 13.05
CA THR A 102 13.67 -16.93 12.62
C THR A 102 13.66 -18.40 12.20
N ILE A 103 14.74 -18.88 11.58
CA ILE A 103 14.73 -20.17 10.83
C ILE A 103 15.25 -21.39 11.60
N GLN A 104 15.68 -21.23 12.86
CA GLN A 104 16.19 -22.32 13.69
C GLN A 104 15.64 -22.18 15.12
N GLY A 105 15.19 -23.26 15.75
CA GLY A 105 14.86 -23.25 17.19
C GLY A 105 13.81 -24.27 17.62
N THR A 106 12.67 -24.37 16.93
CA THR A 106 11.65 -25.38 17.24
C THR A 106 11.98 -26.74 16.61
N SER A 107 11.52 -27.81 17.25
CA SER A 107 11.66 -29.23 16.84
C SER A 107 10.38 -29.98 17.12
#